data_AF-A0A2T6BGQ1-F1
#
_entry.id   AF-A0A2T6BGQ1-F1
#
_cell.length_a   1.000
_cell.length_b   1.000
_cell.length_c   1.000
_cell.angle_alpha   90.00
_cell.angle_beta   90.00
_cell.angle_gamma   90.00
#
_symmetry.space_group_name_H-M   'P 1'
#
loop_
_entity.id
_entity.type
_entity.pdbx_description
1 polymer ?
#
loop_
_entity_poly.entity_id
_entity_poly.type
_entity_poly.pdbx_seq_one_letter_code
_entity_poly.pdbx_strand_id
1 'polypeptide(L)'
;MKATGIVRRIDDLGRVVIPKEIRRTLRIREGDPLEIFVDRDGEVILKKYSPIGELGDFAKEYAEALFESLQHVTLICDRDSVIAVAGASKKDYLDKPVGGIVETCMDQRKHHQETTPSRAELIRDMPEAYESYIIVPINAGGDPIGAVILLSKENGAKMGDTELKMATTAASFLGKQMEQ
;
A
#
# COMPACT_ATOMS: atom_id res chain seq x y z
N MET A 1 4.62 25.83 10.07
CA MET A 1 5.72 25.15 9.35
C MET A 1 6.96 25.13 10.24
N LYS A 2 7.80 24.10 10.13
CA LYS A 2 9.05 24.00 10.92
C LYS A 2 10.22 24.12 9.94
N ALA A 3 11.04 25.15 10.08
CA ALA A 3 12.20 25.34 9.22
C ALA A 3 13.24 24.24 9.48
N THR A 4 13.63 23.49 8.45
CA THR A 4 14.70 22.48 8.55
C THR A 4 16.10 23.11 8.52
N GLY A 5 16.21 24.36 8.04
CA GLY A 5 17.48 25.07 7.90
C GLY A 5 18.39 24.53 6.78
N ILE A 6 17.92 23.55 5.99
CA ILE A 6 18.72 22.90 4.95
C ILE A 6 18.60 23.70 3.65
N VAL A 7 19.74 24.15 3.12
CA VAL A 7 19.83 24.86 1.83
C VAL A 7 20.39 23.94 0.74
N ARG A 8 19.72 23.93 -0.42
CA ARG A 8 20.16 23.20 -1.62
C ARG A 8 20.08 24.11 -2.84
N ARG A 9 21.04 23.94 -3.73
CA ARG A 9 21.05 24.63 -5.03
C ARG A 9 20.23 23.83 -6.03
N ILE A 10 19.60 24.55 -6.93
CA ILE A 10 18.94 24.01 -8.12
C ILE A 10 20.03 23.73 -9.16
N ASP A 11 19.88 22.66 -9.94
CA ASP A 11 20.78 22.38 -11.05
C ASP A 11 20.39 23.16 -12.33
N ASP A 12 21.08 22.89 -13.43
CA ASP A 12 20.85 23.51 -14.73
C ASP A 12 19.50 23.16 -15.36
N LEU A 13 18.84 22.11 -14.89
CA LEU A 13 17.55 21.62 -15.39
C LEU A 13 16.37 21.96 -14.46
N GLY A 14 16.60 22.67 -13.36
CA GLY A 14 15.53 23.02 -12.42
C GLY A 14 15.26 21.96 -11.34
N ARG A 15 16.09 20.91 -11.21
CA ARG A 15 15.90 19.85 -10.21
C ARG A 15 16.49 20.27 -8.87
N VAL A 16 15.81 19.87 -7.79
CA VAL A 16 16.29 20.05 -6.41
C VAL A 16 16.43 18.70 -5.71
N VAL A 17 17.54 18.50 -5.02
CA VAL A 17 17.81 17.24 -4.32
C VAL A 17 17.15 17.26 -2.95
N ILE A 18 16.23 16.32 -2.69
CA ILE A 18 15.65 16.11 -1.35
C ILE A 18 16.68 15.36 -0.48
N PRO A 19 17.13 15.97 0.64
CA PRO A 19 18.07 15.34 1.57
C PRO A 19 17.60 13.95 2.04
N LYS A 20 18.55 13.02 2.20
CA LYS A 20 18.26 11.62 2.59
C LYS A 20 17.48 11.52 3.92
N GLU A 21 17.73 12.44 4.85
CA GLU A 21 17.04 12.50 6.14
C GLU A 21 15.53 12.80 5.97
N ILE A 22 15.19 13.79 5.14
CA ILE A 22 13.79 14.12 4.82
C ILE A 22 13.15 12.94 4.09
N ARG A 23 13.84 12.34 3.11
CA ARG A 23 13.34 11.15 2.39
C ARG A 23 13.06 9.98 3.33
N ARG A 24 13.96 9.69 4.28
CA ARG A 24 13.76 8.62 5.28
C ARG A 24 12.57 8.90 6.18
N THR A 25 12.47 10.13 6.68
CA THR A 25 11.40 10.54 7.60
C THR A 25 10.03 10.48 6.93
N LEU A 26 9.95 10.96 5.69
CA LEU A 26 8.72 10.97 4.90
C LEU A 26 8.51 9.68 4.09
N ARG A 27 9.38 8.66 4.25
CA ARG A 27 9.34 7.40 3.49
C ARG A 27 9.22 7.59 1.98
N ILE A 28 9.96 8.56 1.43
CA ILE A 28 10.04 8.84 -0.01
C ILE A 28 11.14 7.96 -0.60
N ARG A 29 10.74 7.04 -1.47
CA ARG A 29 11.59 6.11 -2.19
C ARG A 29 11.95 6.67 -3.57
N GLU A 30 12.92 6.05 -4.23
CA GLU A 30 13.22 6.38 -5.62
C GLU A 30 12.05 5.98 -6.51
N GLY A 31 11.63 6.88 -7.40
CA GLY A 31 10.43 6.69 -8.25
C GLY A 31 9.12 7.11 -7.59
N ASP A 32 9.08 7.42 -6.29
CA ASP A 32 7.83 7.86 -5.64
C ASP A 32 7.34 9.19 -6.26
N PRO A 33 6.06 9.27 -6.67
CA PRO A 33 5.50 10.49 -7.20
C PRO A 33 5.32 11.54 -6.09
N LEU A 34 5.65 12.79 -6.40
CA LEU A 34 5.46 13.93 -5.52
C LEU A 34 4.60 14.97 -6.22
N GLU A 35 3.61 15.48 -5.50
CA GLU A 35 2.75 16.57 -5.97
C GLU A 35 3.35 17.91 -5.57
N ILE A 36 3.38 18.85 -6.52
CA ILE A 36 3.96 20.18 -6.35
C ILE A 36 2.84 21.21 -6.29
N PHE A 37 2.75 21.90 -5.16
CA PHE A 37 1.85 23.04 -4.98
C PHE A 37 2.64 24.34 -4.91
N VAL A 38 2.03 25.42 -5.38
CA VAL A 38 2.54 26.78 -5.21
C VAL A 38 1.55 27.55 -4.35
N ASP A 39 2.01 28.03 -3.20
CA ASP A 39 1.19 28.88 -2.32
C ASP A 39 1.17 30.33 -2.84
N ARG A 40 0.25 31.14 -2.33
CA ARG A 40 0.06 32.55 -2.73
C ARG A 40 1.30 33.41 -2.46
N ASP A 41 2.09 33.04 -1.47
CA ASP A 41 3.34 33.73 -1.11
C ASP A 41 4.54 33.25 -1.95
N GLY A 42 4.33 32.39 -2.94
CA GLY A 42 5.37 31.86 -3.82
C GLY A 42 6.15 30.67 -3.24
N GLU A 43 5.68 30.11 -2.12
CA GLU A 43 6.27 28.90 -1.54
C GLU A 43 5.97 27.67 -2.39
N VAL A 44 6.98 26.82 -2.57
CA VAL A 44 6.83 25.51 -3.24
C VAL A 44 6.65 24.44 -2.18
N ILE A 45 5.49 23.79 -2.17
CA ILE A 45 5.14 22.74 -1.22
C ILE A 45 5.16 21.40 -1.95
N LEU A 46 5.98 20.47 -1.46
CA LEU A 46 6.03 19.09 -1.94
C LEU A 46 5.22 18.20 -1.00
N LYS A 47 4.27 17.45 -1.54
CA LYS A 47 3.53 16.40 -0.81
C LYS A 47 3.75 15.06 -1.50
N LYS A 48 3.66 13.95 -0.74
CA LYS A 48 3.56 12.63 -1.36
C LYS A 48 2.29 12.62 -2.21
N TYR A 49 2.44 12.29 -3.49
CA TYR A 49 1.26 12.02 -4.30
C TYR A 49 0.67 10.70 -3.80
N SER A 50 -0.50 10.79 -3.20
CA SER A 50 -1.26 9.64 -2.77
C SER A 50 -2.60 9.70 -3.49
N PRO A 51 -2.77 8.97 -4.61
CA PRO A 51 -4.05 8.91 -5.31
C PRO A 51 -5.12 8.18 -4.48
N ILE A 52 -4.76 7.80 -3.25
CA ILE A 52 -5.57 6.98 -2.36
C ILE A 52 -6.68 7.73 -1.64
N GLY A 53 -6.67 9.06 -1.63
CA GLY A 53 -7.82 9.83 -1.14
C GLY A 53 -9.12 9.47 -1.87
N GLU A 54 -9.02 9.21 -3.18
CA GLU A 54 -10.12 8.74 -4.02
C GLU A 54 -10.20 7.20 -4.06
N LEU A 55 -9.06 6.50 -3.92
CA LEU A 55 -9.04 5.03 -3.80
C LEU A 55 -9.72 4.52 -2.53
N GLY A 56 -9.79 5.32 -1.45
CA GLY A 56 -10.29 4.86 -0.15
C GLY A 56 -11.71 4.32 -0.20
N ASP A 57 -12.61 4.99 -0.92
CA ASP A 57 -14.00 4.54 -1.09
C ASP A 57 -14.07 3.29 -1.96
N PHE A 58 -13.36 3.26 -3.10
CA PHE A 58 -13.28 2.07 -3.96
C PHE A 58 -12.65 0.86 -3.25
N ALA A 59 -11.58 1.09 -2.48
CA ALA A 59 -10.87 0.07 -1.73
C ALA A 59 -11.79 -0.51 -0.65
N LYS A 60 -12.58 0.33 0.01
CA LYS A 60 -13.57 -0.14 0.98
C LYS A 60 -14.61 -1.04 0.32
N GLU A 61 -15.23 -0.60 -0.78
CA GLU A 61 -16.24 -1.40 -1.50
C GLU A 61 -15.66 -2.71 -2.03
N TYR A 62 -14.45 -2.69 -2.59
CA TYR A 62 -13.77 -3.91 -3.05
C TYR A 62 -13.42 -4.86 -1.92
N ALA A 63 -12.93 -4.35 -0.78
CA ALA A 63 -12.61 -5.18 0.37
C ALA A 63 -13.87 -5.86 0.90
N GLU A 64 -14.98 -5.13 0.99
CA GLU A 64 -16.28 -5.66 1.40
C GLU A 64 -16.77 -6.75 0.42
N ALA A 65 -16.73 -6.50 -0.89
CA ALA A 65 -17.15 -7.47 -1.90
C ALA A 65 -16.29 -8.76 -1.92
N LEU A 66 -14.98 -8.63 -1.74
CA LEU A 66 -14.06 -9.77 -1.64
C LEU A 66 -14.35 -10.59 -0.38
N PHE A 67 -14.54 -9.94 0.77
CA PHE A 67 -14.89 -10.62 2.01
C PHE A 67 -16.24 -11.33 1.90
N GLU A 68 -17.27 -10.69 1.32
CA GLU A 68 -18.58 -11.32 1.11
C GLU A 68 -18.47 -12.57 0.23
N SER A 69 -17.65 -12.51 -0.82
CA SER A 69 -17.49 -13.61 -1.77
C SER A 69 -16.65 -14.78 -1.23
N LEU A 70 -15.57 -14.49 -0.51
CA LEU A 70 -14.56 -15.47 -0.11
C LEU A 70 -14.61 -15.86 1.37
N GLN A 71 -15.27 -15.04 2.20
CA GLN A 71 -15.27 -15.17 3.66
C GLN A 71 -13.85 -15.21 4.25
N HIS A 72 -12.93 -14.44 3.64
CA HIS A 72 -11.56 -14.24 4.11
C HIS A 72 -11.30 -12.78 4.42
N VAL A 73 -10.58 -12.53 5.52
CA VAL A 73 -10.21 -11.16 5.89
C VAL A 73 -9.49 -10.53 4.72
N THR A 74 -9.99 -9.37 4.30
CA THR A 74 -9.47 -8.64 3.15
C THR A 74 -8.96 -7.30 3.62
N LEU A 75 -7.68 -7.03 3.35
CA LEU A 75 -7.06 -5.74 3.59
C LEU A 75 -6.64 -5.15 2.24
N ILE A 76 -6.80 -3.85 2.09
CA ILE A 76 -6.19 -3.11 0.99
C ILE A 76 -5.32 -2.04 1.62
N CYS A 77 -4.10 -1.91 1.11
CA CYS A 77 -3.12 -0.96 1.60
C CYS A 77 -2.56 -0.14 0.46
N ASP A 78 -2.09 1.06 0.81
CA ASP A 78 -1.16 1.80 -0.01
C ASP A 78 0.30 1.36 0.30
N ARG A 79 1.28 2.16 -0.14
CA ARG A 79 2.70 1.88 0.11
C ARG A 79 3.14 2.00 1.57
N ASP A 80 2.31 2.59 2.43
CA ASP A 80 2.66 2.92 3.81
C ASP A 80 1.77 2.23 4.83
N SER A 81 0.47 2.14 4.60
CA SER A 81 -0.53 1.72 5.58
C SER A 81 -1.76 1.06 4.96
N VAL A 82 -2.52 0.33 5.78
CA VAL A 82 -3.81 -0.25 5.40
C VAL A 82 -4.88 0.84 5.35
N ILE A 83 -5.62 0.87 4.25
CA ILE A 83 -6.63 1.90 3.94
C ILE A 83 -8.05 1.35 3.93
N ALA A 84 -8.21 0.03 3.74
CA ALA A 84 -9.49 -0.65 3.82
C ALA A 84 -9.36 -2.01 4.49
N VAL A 85 -10.40 -2.41 5.22
CA VAL A 85 -10.45 -3.63 6.03
C VAL A 85 -11.87 -4.20 5.95
N ALA A 86 -11.97 -5.48 5.61
CA ALA A 86 -13.21 -6.26 5.66
C ALA A 86 -12.96 -7.63 6.32
N GLY A 87 -13.94 -8.12 7.08
CA GLY A 87 -13.85 -9.39 7.81
C GLY A 87 -13.03 -9.36 9.11
N ALA A 88 -12.45 -8.21 9.48
CA ALA A 88 -11.68 -8.05 10.72
C ALA A 88 -11.93 -6.69 11.39
N SER A 89 -11.46 -6.56 12.63
CA SER A 89 -11.55 -5.32 13.41
C SER A 89 -10.75 -4.20 12.73
N LYS A 90 -11.42 -3.11 12.35
CA LYS A 90 -10.77 -1.92 11.80
C LYS A 90 -9.71 -1.35 12.74
N LYS A 91 -9.94 -1.43 14.07
CA LYS A 91 -8.98 -0.95 15.08
C LYS A 91 -7.63 -1.68 15.01
N ASP A 92 -7.63 -2.92 14.55
CA ASP A 92 -6.46 -3.78 14.56
C ASP A 92 -5.59 -3.56 13.31
N TYR A 93 -6.20 -3.16 12.18
CA TYR A 93 -5.52 -3.08 10.88
C TYR A 93 -5.56 -1.71 10.21
N LEU A 94 -6.67 -0.96 10.30
CA LEU A 94 -6.82 0.33 9.58
C LEU A 94 -5.79 1.34 10.07
N ASP A 95 -5.22 2.11 9.13
CA ASP A 95 -4.13 3.08 9.34
C ASP A 95 -2.85 2.47 9.94
N LYS A 96 -2.77 1.14 10.05
CA LYS A 96 -1.55 0.48 10.52
C LYS A 96 -0.53 0.37 9.41
N PRO A 97 0.76 0.58 9.73
CA PRO A 97 1.81 0.50 8.73
C PRO A 97 1.97 -0.91 8.17
N VAL A 98 2.20 -1.02 6.87
CA VAL A 98 2.45 -2.31 6.20
C VAL A 98 3.77 -2.93 6.67
N GLY A 99 3.75 -4.26 6.82
CA GLY A 99 4.91 -5.06 7.23
C GLY A 99 5.87 -5.36 6.07
N GLY A 100 7.08 -5.84 6.40
CA GLY A 100 8.18 -5.94 5.44
C GLY A 100 7.92 -6.92 4.27
N ILE A 101 7.13 -7.97 4.51
CA ILE A 101 6.75 -8.91 3.44
C ILE A 101 5.85 -8.24 2.39
N VAL A 102 4.93 -7.37 2.82
CA VAL A 102 4.04 -6.62 1.92
C VAL A 102 4.85 -5.60 1.11
N GLU A 103 5.78 -4.89 1.75
CA GLU A 103 6.72 -3.99 1.07
C GLU A 103 7.54 -4.74 0.01
N THR A 104 8.06 -5.91 0.35
CA THR A 104 8.84 -6.75 -0.56
C THR A 104 8.01 -7.20 -1.78
N CYS A 105 6.75 -7.57 -1.57
CA CYS A 105 5.84 -7.96 -2.67
C CYS A 105 5.59 -6.80 -3.63
N MET A 106 5.36 -5.59 -3.08
CA MET A 106 5.19 -4.37 -3.87
C MET A 106 6.45 -4.05 -4.69
N ASP A 107 7.62 -4.04 -4.07
CA ASP A 107 8.87 -3.71 -4.75
C ASP A 107 9.24 -4.72 -5.85
N GLN A 108 8.97 -6.01 -5.60
CA GLN A 108 9.19 -7.09 -6.58
C GLN A 108 8.10 -7.15 -7.66
N ARG A 109 6.97 -6.44 -7.48
CA ARG A 109 5.79 -6.47 -8.36
C ARG A 109 5.27 -7.91 -8.59
N LYS A 110 5.47 -8.79 -7.61
CA LYS A 110 5.09 -10.19 -7.68
C LYS A 110 4.22 -10.52 -6.48
N HIS A 111 3.16 -11.29 -6.72
CA HIS A 111 2.33 -11.79 -5.63
C HIS A 111 3.13 -12.75 -4.75
N HIS A 112 2.74 -12.80 -3.48
CA HIS A 112 3.20 -13.81 -2.52
C HIS A 112 1.98 -14.58 -2.03
N GLN A 113 2.13 -15.89 -1.90
CA GLN A 113 1.07 -16.76 -1.45
C GLN A 113 1.67 -17.77 -0.48
N GLU A 114 1.02 -17.91 0.66
CA GLU A 114 1.36 -18.89 1.67
C GLU A 114 0.13 -19.75 1.93
N THR A 115 0.27 -21.05 1.69
CA THR A 115 -0.83 -22.04 1.77
C THR A 115 -0.72 -22.91 3.02
N THR A 116 0.35 -22.74 3.79
CA THR A 116 0.62 -23.50 5.00
C THR A 116 0.67 -22.60 6.23
N PRO A 117 0.30 -23.12 7.41
CA PRO A 117 0.31 -22.35 8.65
C PRO A 117 1.70 -21.77 8.91
N SER A 118 1.77 -20.45 9.05
CA SER A 118 3.03 -19.75 9.23
C SER A 118 2.86 -18.50 10.09
N ARG A 119 3.99 -18.00 10.62
CA ARG A 119 4.03 -16.68 11.24
C ARG A 119 4.53 -15.67 10.23
N ALA A 120 3.79 -14.59 10.05
CA ALA A 120 4.16 -13.50 9.15
C ALA A 120 3.90 -12.15 9.80
N GLU A 121 4.63 -11.14 9.33
CA GLU A 121 4.44 -9.75 9.71
C GLU A 121 3.79 -9.01 8.53
N LEU A 122 2.48 -9.16 8.37
CA LEU A 122 1.71 -8.44 7.34
C LEU A 122 1.53 -6.97 7.71
N ILE A 123 1.40 -6.71 9.02
CA ILE A 123 1.37 -5.38 9.63
C ILE A 123 2.66 -5.21 10.45
N ARG A 124 3.31 -4.06 10.31
CA ARG A 124 4.60 -3.80 10.96
C ARG A 124 4.48 -3.86 12.47
N ASP A 125 5.50 -4.43 13.10
CA ASP A 125 5.62 -4.66 14.54
C ASP A 125 4.50 -5.57 15.10
N MET A 126 3.79 -6.30 14.23
CA MET A 126 2.68 -7.19 14.60
C MET A 126 2.83 -8.56 13.92
N PRO A 127 3.77 -9.41 14.40
CA PRO A 127 3.91 -10.77 13.90
C PRO A 127 2.76 -11.67 14.42
N GLU A 128 1.96 -12.19 13.52
CA GLU A 128 0.83 -13.07 13.85
C GLU A 128 0.95 -14.45 13.20
N ALA A 129 0.17 -15.40 13.70
CA ALA A 129 0.00 -16.70 13.06
C ALA A 129 -1.19 -16.63 12.08
N TYR A 130 -0.96 -17.13 10.87
CA TYR A 130 -1.96 -17.25 9.83
C TYR A 130 -2.01 -18.71 9.34
N GLU A 131 -3.19 -19.17 8.97
CA GLU A 131 -3.34 -20.47 8.32
C GLU A 131 -2.88 -20.38 6.86
N SER A 132 -3.27 -19.31 6.18
CA SER A 132 -2.89 -18.99 4.81
C SER A 132 -3.13 -17.51 4.50
N TYR A 133 -2.38 -16.97 3.53
CA TYR A 133 -2.56 -15.60 3.05
C TYR A 133 -2.04 -15.41 1.61
N ILE A 134 -2.57 -14.39 0.93
CA ILE A 134 -2.14 -13.92 -0.38
C ILE A 134 -1.90 -12.42 -0.30
N ILE A 135 -0.82 -11.96 -0.91
CA ILE A 135 -0.51 -10.54 -1.12
C ILE A 135 -0.37 -10.33 -2.63
N VAL A 136 -1.19 -9.46 -3.22
CA VAL A 136 -1.07 -9.08 -4.63
C VAL A 136 -0.82 -7.57 -4.75
N PRO A 137 0.32 -7.14 -5.33
CA PRO A 137 0.60 -5.73 -5.48
C PRO A 137 -0.34 -5.07 -6.50
N ILE A 138 -0.77 -3.85 -6.19
CA ILE A 138 -1.51 -2.95 -7.06
C ILE A 138 -0.49 -2.11 -7.81
N ASN A 139 -0.42 -2.28 -9.13
CA ASN A 139 0.51 -1.55 -9.99
C ASN A 139 -0.28 -0.60 -10.89
N ALA A 140 0.13 0.66 -10.96
CA ALA A 140 -0.41 1.68 -11.86
C ALA A 140 0.75 2.34 -12.62
N GLY A 141 0.69 2.38 -13.95
CA GLY A 141 1.76 2.94 -14.78
C GLY A 141 3.12 2.23 -14.65
N GLY A 142 3.14 1.00 -14.12
CA GLY A 142 4.37 0.26 -13.80
C GLY A 142 4.93 0.51 -12.39
N ASP A 143 4.32 1.41 -11.61
CA ASP A 143 4.70 1.70 -10.23
C ASP A 143 3.78 0.98 -9.24
N PRO A 144 4.33 0.28 -8.23
CA PRO A 144 3.52 -0.31 -7.18
C PRO A 144 2.99 0.81 -6.27
N ILE A 145 1.69 0.90 -6.14
CA ILE A 145 1.01 1.95 -5.37
C ILE A 145 0.34 1.41 -4.10
N GLY A 146 0.23 0.09 -3.97
CA GLY A 146 -0.40 -0.57 -2.85
C GLY A 146 -0.44 -2.09 -3.00
N ALA A 147 -1.24 -2.77 -2.18
CA ALA A 147 -1.49 -4.20 -2.31
C ALA A 147 -2.89 -4.59 -1.81
N VAL A 148 -3.44 -5.63 -2.43
CA VAL A 148 -4.60 -6.39 -1.93
C VAL A 148 -4.07 -7.59 -1.14
N ILE A 149 -4.56 -7.77 0.08
CA ILE A 149 -4.15 -8.83 0.99
C ILE A 149 -5.38 -9.63 1.39
N LEU A 150 -5.36 -10.94 1.13
CA LEU A 150 -6.33 -11.90 1.66
C LEU A 150 -5.64 -12.71 2.74
N LEU A 151 -6.27 -12.88 3.90
CA LEU A 151 -5.70 -13.68 4.99
C LEU A 151 -6.79 -14.49 5.69
N SER A 152 -6.40 -15.63 6.24
CA SER A 152 -7.21 -16.41 7.15
C SER A 152 -6.40 -16.90 8.34
N LYS A 153 -7.04 -16.88 9.51
CA LYS A 153 -6.54 -17.49 10.76
C LYS A 153 -7.34 -18.74 11.14
N GLU A 154 -8.32 -19.11 10.32
CA GLU A 154 -9.18 -20.27 10.56
C GLU A 154 -8.46 -21.55 10.15
N ASN A 155 -8.49 -22.56 11.02
CA ASN A 155 -7.80 -23.81 10.81
C ASN A 155 -8.31 -24.54 9.54
N GLY A 156 -7.40 -24.94 8.66
CA GLY A 156 -7.73 -25.59 7.39
C GLY A 156 -8.19 -24.67 6.26
N ALA A 157 -8.25 -23.35 6.48
CA ALA A 157 -8.51 -22.39 5.40
C ALA A 157 -7.36 -22.38 4.39
N LYS A 158 -7.70 -22.54 3.11
CA LYS A 158 -6.73 -22.61 2.01
C LYS A 158 -6.93 -21.45 1.06
N MET A 159 -5.85 -20.74 0.79
CA MET A 159 -5.76 -19.77 -0.28
C MET A 159 -5.32 -20.49 -1.56
N GLY A 160 -6.23 -20.73 -2.50
CA GLY A 160 -5.97 -21.42 -3.75
C GLY A 160 -5.94 -20.49 -4.96
N ASP A 161 -6.13 -21.08 -6.14
CA ASP A 161 -6.15 -20.34 -7.42
C ASP A 161 -7.31 -19.35 -7.51
N THR A 162 -8.44 -19.64 -6.85
CA THR A 162 -9.63 -18.77 -6.85
C THR A 162 -9.31 -17.46 -6.14
N GLU A 163 -8.80 -17.54 -4.91
CA GLU A 163 -8.45 -16.39 -4.07
C GLU A 163 -7.36 -15.56 -4.74
N LEU A 164 -6.36 -16.22 -5.33
CA LEU A 164 -5.30 -15.54 -6.07
C LEU A 164 -5.83 -14.78 -7.28
N LYS A 165 -6.70 -15.40 -8.10
CA LYS A 165 -7.30 -14.73 -9.25
C LYS A 165 -8.18 -13.58 -8.84
N MET A 166 -9.00 -13.73 -7.80
CA MET A 166 -9.87 -12.68 -7.27
C MET A 166 -9.05 -11.48 -6.76
N ALA A 167 -8.01 -11.72 -5.95
CA ALA A 167 -7.11 -10.67 -5.48
C ALA A 167 -6.35 -10.00 -6.64
N THR A 168 -5.93 -10.77 -7.66
CA THR A 168 -5.28 -10.24 -8.86
C THR A 168 -6.22 -9.37 -9.69
N THR A 169 -7.48 -9.79 -9.85
CA THR A 169 -8.50 -9.00 -10.54
C THR A 169 -8.77 -7.69 -9.80
N ALA A 170 -8.90 -7.73 -8.48
CA ALA A 170 -9.06 -6.53 -7.66
C ALA A 170 -7.85 -5.59 -7.79
N ALA A 171 -6.63 -6.13 -7.67
CA ALA A 171 -5.42 -5.33 -7.80
C ALA A 171 -5.27 -4.70 -9.20
N SER A 172 -5.58 -5.44 -10.26
CA SER A 172 -5.54 -4.91 -11.62
C SER A 172 -6.60 -3.84 -11.86
N PHE A 173 -7.81 -4.02 -11.33
CA PHE A 173 -8.88 -3.03 -11.43
C PHE A 173 -8.50 -1.74 -10.71
N LEU A 174 -8.07 -1.83 -9.45
CA LEU A 174 -7.65 -0.67 -8.65
C LEU A 174 -6.47 0.06 -9.30
N GLY A 175 -5.50 -0.67 -9.86
CA GLY A 175 -4.40 -0.07 -10.60
C GLY A 175 -4.86 0.78 -11.78
N LYS A 176 -5.83 0.28 -12.57
CA LYS A 176 -6.41 1.02 -13.72
C LYS A 176 -7.22 2.24 -13.32
N GLN A 177 -7.84 2.25 -12.14
CA GLN A 177 -8.54 3.45 -11.65
C GLN A 177 -7.57 4.57 -11.30
N MET A 178 -6.31 4.24 -11.03
CA MET A 178 -5.28 5.21 -10.65
C MET A 178 -4.47 5.74 -11.85
N GLU A 179 -4.69 5.17 -13.03
CA GLU A 179 -4.13 5.65 -14.30
C GLU A 179 -5.04 6.67 -15.02
N GLN A 180 -6.29 6.81 -14.58
CA GLN A 180 -7.31 7.69 -15.18
C GLN A 180 -7.27 9.11 -14.61
#